data_AF-A0A7J4DUE4-F1
#
_entry.id   AF-A0A7J4DUE4-F1
#
_cell.length_a   1.000
_cell.length_b   1.000
_cell.length_c   1.000
_cell.angle_alpha   90.00
_cell.angle_beta   90.00
_cell.angle_gamma   90.00
#
_symmetry.space_group_name_H-M   'P 1'
#
loop_
_entity.id
_entity.type
_entity.pdbx_description
1 polymer ?
#
loop_
_entity_poly.entity_id
_entity_poly.type
_entity_poly.pdbx_seq_one_letter_code
_entity_poly.pdbx_strand_id
1 'polypeptide(L)' 'MSVTYATLGELKVGSYIIIDGEPCRIVEMSRAKTGKHGSAK' A
#
# COMPACT_ATOMS: atom_id res chain seq x y z
N MET A 1 11.71 9.69 12.95
CA MET A 1 10.54 9.50 12.06
C MET A 1 9.66 8.43 12.71
N SER A 2 8.38 8.70 12.97
CA SER A 2 7.49 7.70 13.59
C SER A 2 6.87 6.83 12.49
N VAL A 3 6.97 5.51 12.61
CA VAL A 3 6.38 4.54 11.66
C VAL A 3 5.32 3.75 12.41
N THR A 4 4.14 3.66 11.81
CA THR A 4 3.06 2.78 12.27
C THR A 4 2.83 1.69 11.23
N TYR A 5 2.67 0.45 11.68
CA TYR A 5 2.39 -0.68 10.80
C TYR A 5 0.88 -0.77 10.51
N ALA A 6 0.54 -1.04 9.26
CA ALA A 6 -0.83 -1.19 8.77
C ALA A 6 -0.86 -2.26 7.69
N THR A 7 -2.04 -2.81 7.39
CA THR A 7 -2.19 -3.72 6.25
C THR A 7 -2.27 -2.96 4.93
N LEU A 8 -1.79 -3.53 3.81
CA LEU A 8 -1.84 -2.88 2.48
C LEU A 8 -3.26 -2.48 2.06
N GLY A 9 -4.28 -3.20 2.54
CA GLY A 9 -5.69 -2.90 2.26
C GLY A 9 -6.19 -1.60 2.89
N GLU A 10 -5.56 -1.14 3.96
CA GLU A 10 -5.93 0.09 4.70
C GLU A 10 -5.35 1.35 4.07
N LEU A 11 -4.32 1.22 3.23
CA LEU A 11 -3.67 2.35 2.56
C LEU A 11 -4.57 3.00 1.51
N LYS A 12 -4.44 4.32 1.37
CA LYS A 12 -5.23 5.14 0.44
C LYS A 12 -4.31 6.09 -0.34
N VAL A 13 -4.73 6.49 -1.53
CA VAL A 13 -4.07 7.59 -2.25
C VAL A 13 -4.02 8.83 -1.35
N GLY A 14 -2.85 9.45 -1.28
CA GLY A 14 -2.57 10.59 -0.42
C GLY A 14 -1.95 10.26 0.93
N SER A 15 -2.04 9.02 1.43
CA SER A 15 -1.29 8.60 2.63
C SER A 15 0.20 8.36 2.32
N TYR A 16 1.01 8.22 3.36
CA TYR A 16 2.44 7.94 3.24
C TYR A 16 2.75 6.46 3.46
N ILE A 17 3.73 5.94 2.74
CA ILE A 17 4.29 4.60 2.90
C ILE A 17 5.82 4.69 2.82
N ILE A 18 6.52 3.82 3.55
CA ILE A 18 7.98 3.70 3.45
C ILE A 18 8.32 2.71 2.33
N ILE A 19 9.09 3.14 1.33
CA ILE A 19 9.63 2.29 0.25
C ILE A 19 11.14 2.47 0.26
N ASP A 20 11.89 1.36 0.34
CA ASP A 20 13.36 1.36 0.39
C ASP A 20 13.97 2.25 1.50
N GLY A 21 13.24 2.40 2.62
CA GLY A 21 13.65 3.21 3.77
C GLY A 21 13.24 4.69 3.69
N GLU A 22 12.66 5.12 2.56
CA GLU A 22 12.28 6.50 2.32
C GLU A 22 10.76 6.71 2.41
N PRO A 23 10.28 7.81 3.04
CA PRO A 23 8.87 8.14 3.07
C PRO A 23 8.37 8.66 1.72
N CYS A 24 7.44 7.94 1.11
CA CYS A 24 6.82 8.31 -0.16
C CYS A 24 5.33 8.62 0.04
N ARG A 25 4.82 9.62 -0.68
CA ARG A 25 3.38 9.86 -0.78
C ARG A 25 2.80 8.96 -1.85
N ILE A 26 1.73 8.24 -1.52
CA ILE A 26 1.01 7.42 -2.49
C ILE A 26 0.25 8.34 -3.45
N VAL A 27 0.64 8.36 -4.72
CA VAL A 27 -0.03 9.14 -5.77
C VAL A 27 -1.07 8.32 -6.54
N GLU A 28 -0.88 7.00 -6.61
CA GLU A 28 -1.77 6.06 -7.29
C GLU A 28 -1.66 4.68 -6.63
N MET A 29 -2.74 3.89 -6.66
CA MET A 29 -2.73 2.48 -6.27
C MET A 29 -3.53 1.65 -7.27
N SER A 30 -2.92 0.57 -7.78
CA SER A 30 -3.60 -0.48 -8.52
C SER A 30 -3.73 -1.73 -7.65
N ARG A 31 -4.78 -2.52 -7.89
CA ARG A 31 -5.03 -3.79 -7.18
C ARG A 31 -5.32 -4.86 -8.21
N ALA A 32 -4.65 -6.00 -8.10
CA ALA A 32 -4.83 -7.12 -9.02
C ALA A 32 -5.27 -8.38 -8.26
N LYS A 33 -6.21 -9.15 -8.81
CA LYS A 33 -6.55 -10.46 -8.27
C LYS A 33 -5.82 -11.53 -9.08
N THR A 34 -5.20 -12.50 -8.40
CA THR A 34 -4.50 -13.60 -9.07
C THR A 34 -5.43 -14.66 -9.68
N GLY A 35 -6.75 -14.54 -9.47
CA GLY A 35 -7.80 -15.40 -10.03
C GLY A 35 -9.18 -15.10 -9.44
N LYS A 36 -10.21 -15.88 -9.79
CA LYS A 36 -11.60 -15.69 -9.31
C LYS A 36 -11.70 -15.71 -7.77
N HIS A 37 -10.94 -16.58 -7.13
CA HIS A 37 -10.82 -16.70 -5.67
C HIS A 37 -9.43 -16.31 -5.15
N GLY A 38 -8.60 -15.70 -6.01
CA GLY A 38 -7.24 -15.31 -5.65
C GLY A 38 -7.23 -14.06 -4.77
N SER A 39 -6.28 -14.00 -3.83
CA SER A 39 -6.05 -12.83 -2.99
C SER A 39 -5.68 -11.61 -3.85
N ALA A 40 -6.05 -10.42 -3.35
CA ALA A 40 -5.61 -9.17 -3.94
C ALA A 40 -4.11 -8.99 -3.72
N LYS A 41 -3.43 -8.55 -4.78
CA LYS A 41 -2.10 -7.97 -4.78
C LYS A 41 -2.24 -6.46 -4.95
#